data_AF-A0A9E5FDS4-F1
#
_entry.id   AF-A0A9E5FDS4-F1
#
_cell.length_a   1.000
_cell.length_b   1.000
_cell.length_c   1.000
_cell.angle_alpha   90.00
_cell.angle_beta   90.00
_cell.angle_gamma   90.00
#
_symmetry.space_group_name_H-M   'P 1'
#
loop_
_entity.id
_entity.type
_entity.pdbx_description
1 polymer ?
#
loop_
_entity_poly.entity_id
_entity_poly.type
_entity_poly.pdbx_seq_one_letter_code
_entity_poly.pdbx_strand_id
1 'polypeptide(L)'
;MNPTSEPSENQPPVRSMPRGFRYIPAIGPALKGLLAVVFAGVALLAASGFYLLAIRVLEAQTRQVLTNAFTFWIYLAHIGVGLVFAVPFVWFGVHHWITSRSRPNRVAVRLGIWVFMLGLATLLSGGALLQIDARLQLPTGTAGRWMVYALHLLAPLAAVGVYVMHRRAGPAIRWRWGAVLGLATVAFTAVMAGLHFQDLRQWNAEGPREGERYFYPSEARTASGNFIPAQSLMADDYCLRCHQDVYKGWFHSSHHFSSFNNPPYLFSVRETRKVALARDGDVRAARWCAGCHDPVPFFSGAFDDPKFDDVDHPTAHAGITCTACHAITHVNSTMGNAAYTIEEPLHYPFALSGNAMLQWINNQLVKAKPDFHKK
;
A
#
# COMPACT_ATOMS: atom_id res chain seq x y z
N MET A 1 -58.22 77.94 43.42
CA MET A 1 -58.73 76.88 42.53
C MET A 1 -57.54 76.19 41.91
N ASN A 2 -57.19 75.01 42.42
CA ASN A 2 -56.27 74.06 41.77
C ASN A 2 -56.97 73.44 40.55
N PRO A 3 -56.19 73.08 39.53
CA PRO A 3 -56.35 71.75 38.97
C PRO A 3 -55.02 71.00 39.00
N THR A 4 -55.06 69.91 39.76
CA THR A 4 -54.17 68.76 39.76
C THR A 4 -54.07 68.14 38.36
N SER A 5 -52.86 68.02 37.83
CA SER A 5 -52.59 67.18 36.67
C SER A 5 -52.41 65.72 37.12
N GLU A 6 -53.37 64.87 36.77
CA GLU A 6 -53.25 63.41 36.89
C GLU A 6 -52.15 62.88 35.95
N PRO A 7 -51.30 61.93 36.38
CA PRO A 7 -50.45 61.18 35.47
C PRO A 7 -51.28 60.08 34.80
N SER A 8 -51.35 60.14 33.47
CA SER A 8 -51.91 59.11 32.60
C SER A 8 -51.23 57.76 32.83
N GLU A 9 -51.95 56.87 33.49
CA GLU A 9 -51.64 55.45 33.64
C GLU A 9 -52.06 54.72 32.36
N ASN A 10 -51.12 54.58 31.42
CA ASN A 10 -51.20 53.60 30.33
C ASN A 10 -49.81 53.37 29.70
N GLN A 11 -48.90 52.80 30.48
CA GLN A 11 -47.75 52.09 29.91
C GLN A 11 -48.13 50.61 29.74
N PRO A 12 -48.02 50.03 28.53
CA PRO A 12 -48.20 48.59 28.37
C PRO A 12 -47.15 47.87 29.22
N PRO A 13 -47.47 46.72 29.82
CA PRO A 13 -46.53 45.99 30.67
C PRO A 13 -45.26 45.69 29.86
N VAL A 14 -44.13 46.26 30.28
CA VAL A 14 -42.82 45.88 29.80
C VAL A 14 -42.68 44.39 30.13
N ARG A 15 -42.88 43.56 29.12
CA ARG A 15 -42.72 42.11 29.21
C ARG A 15 -41.26 41.88 29.61
N SER A 16 -41.04 41.60 30.89
CA SER A 16 -39.72 41.26 31.41
C SER A 16 -39.21 40.08 30.59
N MET A 17 -38.16 40.31 29.80
CA MET A 17 -37.50 39.22 29.08
C MET A 17 -37.12 38.15 30.10
N PRO A 18 -37.38 36.87 29.85
CA PRO A 18 -37.01 35.81 30.77
C PRO A 18 -35.51 35.92 31.07
N ARG A 19 -35.17 36.26 32.31
CA ARG A 19 -33.80 36.22 32.80
C ARG A 19 -33.29 34.79 32.61
N GLY A 20 -32.22 34.63 31.83
CA GLY A 20 -31.33 33.48 31.95
C GLY A 20 -31.43 32.38 30.89
N PHE A 21 -31.66 32.68 29.60
CA PHE A 21 -31.24 31.74 28.56
C PHE A 21 -29.71 31.72 28.45
N ARG A 22 -29.05 30.96 29.34
CA ARG A 22 -27.62 30.69 29.23
C ARG A 22 -27.42 29.79 28.01
N TYR A 23 -26.91 30.35 26.91
CA TYR A 23 -26.56 29.56 25.73
C TYR A 23 -25.50 28.52 26.12
N ILE A 24 -25.91 27.24 26.19
CA ILE A 24 -24.99 26.12 26.40
C ILE A 24 -24.60 25.60 25.01
N PRO A 25 -23.34 25.75 24.58
CA PRO A 25 -22.87 25.22 23.30
C PRO A 25 -23.15 23.73 23.19
N ALA A 26 -23.52 23.26 21.99
CA ALA A 26 -23.71 21.83 21.73
C ALA A 26 -22.41 21.02 21.88
N ILE A 27 -21.25 21.68 21.88
CA ILE A 27 -19.94 21.06 22.02
C ILE A 27 -19.23 21.70 23.22
N GLY A 28 -19.11 20.93 24.31
CA GLY A 28 -18.36 21.31 25.50
C GLY A 28 -16.84 21.32 25.26
N PRO A 29 -16.02 21.83 26.21
CA PRO A 29 -14.57 21.96 26.04
C PRO A 29 -13.86 20.65 25.67
N ALA A 30 -14.17 19.55 26.36
CA ALA A 30 -13.61 18.23 26.05
C ALA A 30 -13.99 17.76 24.63
N LEU A 31 -15.24 17.97 24.23
CA LEU A 31 -15.74 17.57 22.91
C LEU A 31 -15.14 18.44 21.78
N LYS A 32 -14.69 19.67 22.08
CA LYS A 32 -13.94 20.50 21.12
C LYS A 32 -12.54 19.94 20.86
N GLY A 33 -11.85 19.47 21.91
CA GLY A 33 -10.56 18.81 21.76
C GLY A 33 -10.69 17.55 20.91
N LEU A 34 -11.70 16.72 21.20
CA LEU A 34 -11.98 15.53 20.40
C LEU A 34 -12.34 15.86 18.95
N LEU A 35 -13.11 16.92 18.70
CA LEU A 35 -13.41 17.39 17.34
C LEU A 35 -12.14 17.80 16.57
N ALA A 36 -11.15 18.41 17.24
CA ALA A 36 -9.87 18.73 16.62
C ALA A 36 -9.10 17.47 16.21
N VAL A 37 -9.08 16.44 17.07
CA VAL A 37 -8.54 15.11 16.74
C VAL A 37 -9.28 14.51 15.54
N VAL A 38 -10.62 14.63 15.51
CA VAL A 38 -11.42 14.14 14.39
C VAL A 38 -11.03 14.85 13.08
N PHE A 39 -10.89 16.17 13.07
CA PHE A 39 -10.46 16.89 11.87
C PHE A 39 -9.04 16.56 11.43
N ALA A 40 -8.11 16.40 12.38
CA ALA A 40 -6.75 15.97 12.05
C ALA A 40 -6.74 14.57 11.41
N GLY A 41 -7.50 13.63 11.97
CA GLY A 41 -7.64 12.29 11.41
C GLY A 41 -8.27 12.29 10.02
N VAL A 42 -9.34 13.07 9.81
CA VAL A 42 -9.95 13.24 8.48
C VAL A 42 -8.95 13.81 7.48
N ALA A 43 -8.15 14.81 7.86
CA ALA A 43 -7.17 15.40 6.96
C ALA A 43 -6.07 14.41 6.55
N LEU A 44 -5.52 13.66 7.51
CA LEU A 44 -4.50 12.63 7.24
C LEU A 44 -5.04 11.50 6.35
N LEU A 45 -6.25 11.03 6.63
CA LEU A 45 -6.91 9.99 5.83
C LEU A 45 -7.30 10.50 4.43
N ALA A 46 -7.75 11.75 4.32
CA ALA A 46 -8.04 12.37 3.04
C ALA A 46 -6.77 12.53 2.18
N ALA A 47 -5.66 12.99 2.78
CA ALA A 47 -4.40 13.14 2.05
C ALA A 47 -3.85 11.79 1.55
N SER A 48 -3.76 10.81 2.44
CA SER A 48 -3.30 9.46 2.09
C SER A 48 -4.23 8.77 1.10
N GLY A 49 -5.55 8.89 1.29
CA GLY A 49 -6.56 8.35 0.37
C GLY A 49 -6.49 8.99 -1.02
N PHE A 50 -6.30 10.30 -1.11
CA PHE A 50 -6.11 11.00 -2.37
C PHE A 50 -4.84 10.54 -3.10
N TYR A 51 -3.71 10.43 -2.39
CA TYR A 51 -2.48 9.89 -2.94
C TYR A 51 -2.67 8.47 -3.50
N LEU A 52 -3.27 7.56 -2.74
CA LEU A 52 -3.50 6.18 -3.17
C LEU A 52 -4.44 6.10 -4.37
N LEU A 53 -5.46 6.95 -4.42
CA LEU A 53 -6.36 7.07 -5.57
C LEU A 53 -5.60 7.60 -6.80
N ALA A 54 -4.77 8.62 -6.64
CA ALA A 54 -3.99 9.21 -7.72
C ALA A 54 -3.04 8.18 -8.35
N ILE A 55 -2.29 7.44 -7.53
CA ILE A 55 -1.43 6.34 -8.02
C ILE A 55 -2.27 5.32 -8.79
N ARG A 56 -3.40 4.87 -8.24
CA ARG A 56 -4.27 3.90 -8.92
C ARG A 56 -4.80 4.40 -10.27
N VAL A 57 -5.20 5.66 -10.36
CA VAL A 57 -5.68 6.28 -11.61
C VAL A 57 -4.54 6.39 -12.62
N LEU A 58 -3.35 6.83 -12.19
CA LEU A 58 -2.19 6.94 -13.06
C LEU A 58 -1.72 5.57 -13.58
N GLU A 59 -1.69 4.53 -12.73
CA GLU A 59 -1.41 3.16 -13.16
C GLU A 59 -2.41 2.68 -14.23
N ALA A 60 -3.71 2.96 -14.02
CA ALA A 60 -4.74 2.58 -14.98
C ALA A 60 -4.60 3.32 -16.33
N GLN A 61 -4.17 4.58 -16.31
CA GLN A 61 -3.98 5.40 -17.51
C GLN A 61 -2.70 5.04 -18.27
N THR A 62 -1.59 4.89 -17.56
CA THR A 62 -0.26 4.63 -18.15
C THR A 62 -0.01 3.16 -18.46
N ARG A 63 -0.80 2.24 -17.87
CA ARG A 63 -0.56 0.79 -17.86
C ARG A 63 0.80 0.37 -17.26
N GLN A 64 1.43 1.29 -16.53
CA GLN A 64 2.67 1.05 -15.79
C GLN A 64 2.37 0.77 -14.32
N VAL A 65 3.25 0.02 -13.66
CA VAL A 65 3.16 -0.18 -12.20
C VAL A 65 3.93 0.97 -11.57
N LEU A 66 3.22 1.86 -10.88
CA LEU A 66 3.79 2.99 -10.15
C LEU A 66 3.86 2.70 -8.64
N THR A 67 3.16 1.67 -8.19
CA THR A 67 3.23 1.18 -6.81
C THR A 67 4.68 0.81 -6.46
N ASN A 68 5.21 1.42 -5.41
CA ASN A 68 6.56 1.19 -4.90
C ASN A 68 6.52 0.99 -3.38
N ALA A 69 7.70 0.86 -2.75
CA ALA A 69 7.81 0.67 -1.31
C ALA A 69 7.10 1.78 -0.50
N PHE A 70 7.24 3.04 -0.94
CA PHE A 70 6.58 4.18 -0.30
C PHE A 70 5.04 4.05 -0.40
N THR A 71 4.50 3.66 -1.55
CA THR A 71 3.06 3.41 -1.71
C THR A 71 2.54 2.36 -0.72
N PHE A 72 3.29 1.29 -0.47
CA PHE A 72 2.90 0.30 0.53
C PHE A 72 2.92 0.83 1.96
N TRP A 73 3.90 1.66 2.32
CA TRP A 73 3.92 2.33 3.62
C TRP A 73 2.73 3.27 3.79
N ILE A 74 2.34 4.00 2.75
CA ILE A 74 1.13 4.83 2.79
C ILE A 74 -0.14 3.97 2.88
N TYR A 75 -0.22 2.83 2.19
CA TYR A 75 -1.31 1.87 2.36
C TYR A 75 -1.46 1.42 3.82
N LEU A 76 -0.35 0.99 4.43
CA LEU A 76 -0.31 0.56 5.84
C LEU A 76 -0.69 1.70 6.79
N ALA A 77 -0.16 2.90 6.56
CA ALA A 77 -0.47 4.08 7.34
C ALA A 77 -1.96 4.47 7.23
N HIS A 78 -2.53 4.45 6.02
CA HIS A 78 -3.94 4.75 5.80
C HIS A 78 -4.85 3.78 6.55
N ILE A 79 -4.57 2.48 6.47
CA ILE A 79 -5.31 1.45 7.19
C ILE A 79 -5.14 1.61 8.70
N GLY A 80 -3.91 1.71 9.19
CA GLY A 80 -3.60 1.83 10.61
C GLY A 80 -4.21 3.07 11.25
N VAL A 81 -4.04 4.24 10.61
CA VAL A 81 -4.68 5.49 11.04
C VAL A 81 -6.19 5.36 10.98
N GLY A 82 -6.76 4.72 9.95
CA GLY A 82 -8.21 4.51 9.82
C GLY A 82 -8.80 3.69 10.97
N LEU A 83 -8.13 2.59 11.33
CA LEU A 83 -8.52 1.72 12.45
C LEU A 83 -8.46 2.46 13.79
N VAL A 84 -7.37 3.21 14.04
CA VAL A 84 -7.22 4.01 15.27
C VAL A 84 -8.24 5.15 15.32
N PHE A 85 -8.48 5.82 14.19
CA PHE A 85 -9.41 6.94 14.03
C PHE A 85 -10.88 6.55 14.25
N ALA A 86 -11.25 5.29 13.98
CA ALA A 86 -12.61 4.81 14.17
C ALA A 86 -13.12 5.05 15.61
N VAL A 87 -12.27 4.82 16.62
CA VAL A 87 -12.63 4.98 18.03
C VAL A 87 -13.01 6.42 18.40
N PRO A 88 -12.13 7.44 18.24
CA PRO A 88 -12.48 8.82 18.56
C PRO A 88 -13.62 9.36 17.67
N PHE A 89 -13.72 8.93 16.41
CA PHE A 89 -14.83 9.32 15.53
C PHE A 89 -16.18 8.81 16.06
N VAL A 90 -16.28 7.53 16.38
CA VAL A 90 -17.52 6.92 16.92
C VAL A 90 -17.86 7.53 18.27
N TRP A 91 -16.86 7.68 19.15
CA TRP A 91 -17.05 8.31 20.45
C TRP A 91 -17.59 9.73 20.33
N PHE A 92 -16.99 10.55 19.45
CA PHE A 92 -17.45 11.91 19.17
C PHE A 92 -18.88 11.91 18.64
N GLY A 93 -19.18 11.09 17.62
CA GLY A 93 -20.49 11.06 16.99
C GLY A 93 -21.61 10.67 17.95
N VAL A 94 -21.39 9.64 18.77
CA VAL A 94 -22.37 9.19 19.78
C VAL A 94 -22.59 10.27 20.85
N HIS A 95 -21.53 10.84 21.42
CA HIS A 95 -21.67 11.89 22.44
C HIS A 95 -22.27 13.18 21.88
N HIS A 96 -21.90 13.55 20.66
CA HIS A 96 -22.47 14.71 19.98
C HIS A 96 -23.97 14.52 19.69
N TRP A 97 -24.39 13.31 19.31
CA TRP A 97 -25.80 12.97 19.18
C TRP A 97 -26.53 13.05 20.52
N ILE A 98 -26.04 12.38 21.57
CA ILE A 98 -26.69 12.35 22.89
C ILE A 98 -26.95 13.77 23.42
N THR A 99 -25.97 14.66 23.27
CA THR A 99 -26.05 16.06 23.73
C THR A 99 -26.89 16.97 22.84
N SER A 100 -27.19 16.55 21.61
CA SER A 100 -27.88 17.38 20.61
C SER A 100 -29.28 16.88 20.24
N ARG A 101 -29.67 15.64 20.59
CA ARG A 101 -30.94 15.02 20.17
C ARG A 101 -32.21 15.78 20.59
N SER A 102 -32.14 16.51 21.70
CA SER A 102 -33.25 17.29 22.26
C SER A 102 -33.27 18.75 21.79
N ARG A 103 -32.31 19.16 20.95
CA ARG A 103 -32.22 20.56 20.49
C ARG A 103 -33.38 20.91 19.53
N PRO A 104 -33.86 22.18 19.55
CA PRO A 104 -35.03 22.59 18.76
C PRO A 104 -34.77 22.62 17.25
N ASN A 105 -33.53 22.86 16.82
CA ASN A 105 -33.16 22.86 15.41
C ASN A 105 -33.05 21.43 14.85
N ARG A 106 -34.19 20.88 14.42
CA ARG A 106 -34.29 19.51 13.90
C ARG A 106 -33.52 19.30 12.59
N VAL A 107 -33.36 20.34 11.77
CA VAL A 107 -32.61 20.27 10.51
C VAL A 107 -31.13 20.00 10.81
N ALA A 108 -30.52 20.78 11.70
CA ALA A 108 -29.13 20.58 12.10
C ALA A 108 -28.90 19.19 12.72
N VAL A 109 -29.83 18.71 13.56
CA VAL A 109 -29.77 17.37 14.17
C VAL A 109 -29.80 16.28 13.10
N ARG A 110 -30.75 16.32 12.14
CA ARG A 110 -30.85 15.33 11.06
C ARG A 110 -29.59 15.32 10.18
N LEU A 111 -29.10 16.49 9.78
CA LEU A 111 -27.88 16.60 8.98
C LEU A 111 -26.65 16.06 9.75
N GLY A 112 -26.59 16.29 11.07
CA GLY A 112 -25.53 15.74 11.92
C GLY A 112 -25.55 14.21 11.98
N ILE A 113 -26.74 13.61 12.07
CA ILE A 113 -26.91 12.15 11.99
C ILE A 113 -26.43 11.63 10.61
N TRP A 114 -26.77 12.31 9.51
CA TRP A 114 -26.30 11.92 8.19
C TRP A 114 -24.77 11.98 8.05
N VAL A 115 -24.12 13.02 8.57
CA VAL A 115 -22.63 13.07 8.60
C VAL A 115 -22.07 11.87 9.37
N PHE A 116 -22.66 11.55 10.53
CA PHE A 116 -22.23 10.42 11.34
C PHE A 116 -22.41 9.08 10.60
N MET A 117 -23.56 8.87 9.97
CA MET A 117 -23.86 7.66 9.20
C MET A 117 -22.94 7.50 7.97
N LEU A 118 -22.66 8.58 7.24
CA LEU A 118 -21.73 8.55 6.10
C LEU A 118 -20.28 8.29 6.54
N GLY A 119 -19.86 8.86 7.67
CA GLY A 119 -18.56 8.55 8.26
C GLY A 119 -18.47 7.08 8.72
N LEU A 120 -19.53 6.56 9.34
CA LEU A 120 -19.60 5.14 9.71
C LEU A 120 -19.58 4.24 8.47
N ALA A 121 -20.30 4.59 7.41
CA ALA A 121 -20.24 3.87 6.14
C ALA A 121 -18.83 3.88 5.54
N THR A 122 -18.09 4.98 5.67
CA THR A 122 -16.68 5.07 5.23
C THR A 122 -15.78 4.12 6.03
N LEU A 123 -15.94 4.08 7.36
CA LEU A 123 -15.16 3.18 8.23
C LEU A 123 -15.48 1.70 7.98
N LEU A 124 -16.77 1.37 7.87
CA LEU A 124 -17.22 -0.01 7.62
C LEU A 124 -16.80 -0.50 6.25
N SER A 125 -16.90 0.34 5.21
CA SER A 125 -16.42 0.00 3.87
C SER A 125 -14.90 -0.15 3.82
N GLY A 126 -14.14 0.68 4.56
CA GLY A 126 -12.69 0.53 4.71
C GLY A 126 -12.32 -0.80 5.38
N GLY A 127 -13.00 -1.13 6.48
CA GLY A 127 -12.85 -2.43 7.14
C GLY A 127 -13.24 -3.61 6.24
N ALA A 128 -14.28 -3.45 5.42
CA ALA A 128 -14.73 -4.48 4.48
C ALA A 128 -13.76 -4.72 3.31
N LEU A 129 -12.90 -3.76 3.00
CA LEU A 129 -11.85 -3.93 1.99
C LEU A 129 -10.63 -4.69 2.50
N LEU A 130 -10.50 -4.88 3.83
CA LEU A 130 -9.47 -5.72 4.45
C LEU A 130 -9.80 -7.20 4.16
N GLN A 131 -8.85 -7.94 3.60
CA GLN A 131 -9.04 -9.32 3.12
C GLN A 131 -8.79 -10.35 4.24
N ILE A 132 -9.47 -10.18 5.37
CA ILE A 132 -9.21 -10.98 6.57
C ILE A 132 -9.69 -12.42 6.33
N ASP A 133 -8.73 -13.34 6.35
CA ASP A 133 -8.98 -14.75 6.12
C ASP A 133 -10.04 -15.32 7.07
N ALA A 134 -10.92 -16.16 6.51
CA ALA A 134 -12.03 -16.86 7.17
C ALA A 134 -13.22 -16.02 7.67
N ARG A 135 -13.24 -14.68 7.55
CA ARG A 135 -14.37 -13.85 8.04
C ARG A 135 -14.96 -12.90 7.02
N LEU A 136 -14.13 -12.23 6.23
CA LEU A 136 -14.59 -11.19 5.31
C LEU A 136 -13.63 -11.11 4.12
N GLN A 137 -13.93 -11.85 3.06
CA GLN A 137 -13.18 -11.79 1.81
C GLN A 137 -14.08 -11.25 0.72
N LEU A 138 -13.65 -10.16 0.10
CA LEU A 138 -14.25 -9.63 -1.12
C LEU A 138 -13.21 -9.80 -2.23
N PRO A 139 -13.24 -10.93 -2.98
CA PRO A 139 -12.23 -11.24 -3.96
C PRO A 139 -12.08 -10.11 -5.00
N THR A 140 -10.85 -9.89 -5.43
CA THR A 140 -10.54 -8.92 -6.49
C THR A 140 -11.28 -9.28 -7.77
N GLY A 141 -11.84 -8.29 -8.45
CA GLY A 141 -12.62 -8.49 -9.69
C GLY A 141 -14.12 -8.72 -9.47
N THR A 142 -14.60 -8.91 -8.23
CA THR A 142 -16.03 -9.08 -7.96
C THR A 142 -16.80 -7.75 -7.96
N ALA A 143 -18.07 -7.77 -8.39
CA ALA A 143 -18.96 -6.61 -8.34
C ALA A 143 -19.13 -6.06 -6.91
N GLY A 144 -19.22 -6.96 -5.92
CA GLY A 144 -19.32 -6.58 -4.50
C GLY A 144 -18.13 -5.76 -4.02
N ARG A 145 -16.89 -6.13 -4.38
CA ARG A 145 -15.70 -5.35 -4.02
C ARG A 145 -15.73 -3.96 -4.65
N TRP A 146 -16.18 -3.84 -5.91
CA TRP A 146 -16.32 -2.54 -6.58
C TRP A 146 -17.36 -1.64 -5.91
N MET A 147 -18.50 -2.19 -5.49
CA MET A 147 -19.52 -1.44 -4.75
C MET A 147 -18.98 -0.91 -3.42
N VAL A 148 -18.27 -1.75 -2.65
CA VAL A 148 -17.65 -1.34 -1.38
C VAL A 148 -16.56 -0.30 -1.61
N TYR A 149 -15.75 -0.44 -2.66
CA TYR A 149 -14.74 0.56 -3.03
C TYR A 149 -15.38 1.90 -3.41
N ALA A 150 -16.44 1.89 -4.22
CA ALA A 150 -17.19 3.09 -4.58
C ALA A 150 -17.80 3.75 -3.34
N LEU A 151 -18.37 2.96 -2.41
CA LEU A 151 -18.87 3.47 -1.14
C LEU A 151 -17.75 4.12 -0.32
N HIS A 152 -16.60 3.47 -0.20
CA HIS A 152 -15.45 4.00 0.55
C HIS A 152 -14.91 5.31 -0.04
N LEU A 153 -15.02 5.49 -1.36
CA LEU A 153 -14.60 6.70 -2.06
C LEU A 153 -15.65 7.82 -2.01
N LEU A 154 -16.93 7.50 -2.22
CA LEU A 154 -17.99 8.50 -2.39
C LEU A 154 -18.63 8.94 -1.08
N ALA A 155 -18.74 8.06 -0.08
CA ALA A 155 -19.28 8.40 1.24
C ALA A 155 -18.56 9.57 1.93
N PRO A 156 -17.21 9.65 1.97
CA PRO A 156 -16.54 10.80 2.60
C PRO A 156 -16.77 12.10 1.81
N LEU A 157 -16.87 12.06 0.48
CA LEU A 157 -17.19 13.24 -0.34
C LEU A 157 -18.61 13.75 -0.03
N ALA A 158 -19.58 12.83 0.05
CA ALA A 158 -20.93 13.17 0.47
C ALA A 158 -20.95 13.71 1.91
N ALA A 159 -20.17 13.13 2.83
CA ALA A 159 -20.09 13.56 4.22
C ALA A 159 -19.59 15.01 4.33
N VAL A 160 -18.63 15.44 3.50
CA VAL A 160 -18.17 16.84 3.43
C VAL A 160 -19.32 17.76 3.01
N GLY A 161 -20.06 17.42 1.95
CA GLY A 161 -21.21 18.21 1.51
C GLY A 161 -22.29 18.34 2.59
N VAL A 162 -22.68 17.22 3.20
CA VAL A 162 -23.66 17.20 4.29
C VAL A 162 -23.14 17.93 5.54
N TYR A 163 -21.83 17.86 5.82
CA TYR A 163 -21.20 18.60 6.92
C TYR A 163 -21.30 20.12 6.71
N VAL A 164 -21.06 20.61 5.48
CA VAL A 164 -21.25 22.03 5.15
C VAL A 164 -22.70 22.45 5.37
N MET A 165 -23.67 21.64 4.93
CA MET A 165 -25.10 21.90 5.17
C MET A 165 -25.42 21.89 6.68
N HIS A 166 -24.90 20.93 7.43
CA HIS A 166 -25.08 20.82 8.89
C HIS A 166 -24.58 22.08 9.60
N ARG A 167 -23.41 22.60 9.22
CA ARG A 167 -22.84 23.81 9.80
C ARG A 167 -23.56 25.09 9.36
N ARG A 168 -24.04 25.17 8.12
CA ARG A 168 -24.88 26.30 7.65
C ARG A 168 -26.23 26.36 8.38
N ALA A 169 -26.80 25.21 8.71
CA ALA A 169 -28.01 25.13 9.54
C ALA A 169 -27.75 25.42 11.03
N GLY A 170 -26.49 25.41 11.48
CA GLY A 170 -26.06 25.61 12.86
C GLY A 170 -25.12 26.82 13.01
N PRO A 171 -24.08 26.72 13.87
CA PRO A 171 -23.08 27.78 13.99
C PRO A 171 -22.24 27.91 12.72
N ALA A 172 -21.98 29.14 12.27
CA ALA A 172 -21.24 29.44 11.06
C ALA A 172 -19.87 28.71 10.98
N ILE A 173 -19.49 28.32 9.76
CA ILE A 173 -18.17 27.74 9.49
C ILE A 173 -17.11 28.83 9.62
N ARG A 174 -16.06 28.55 10.38
CA ARG A 174 -14.86 29.41 10.41
C ARG A 174 -13.96 29.03 9.23
N TRP A 175 -14.24 29.59 8.06
CA TRP A 175 -13.56 29.26 6.80
C TRP A 175 -12.03 29.34 6.87
N ARG A 176 -11.47 30.21 7.72
CA ARG A 176 -10.02 30.27 7.97
C ARG A 176 -9.44 28.92 8.38
N TRP A 177 -10.09 28.20 9.29
CA TRP A 177 -9.63 26.87 9.72
C TRP A 177 -9.81 25.81 8.63
N GLY A 178 -10.88 25.93 7.83
CA GLY A 178 -11.06 25.07 6.65
C GLY A 178 -9.95 25.28 5.61
N ALA A 179 -9.57 26.53 5.35
CA ALA A 179 -8.47 26.87 4.46
C ALA A 179 -7.12 26.38 4.98
N VAL A 180 -6.84 26.54 6.29
CA VAL A 180 -5.61 26.00 6.92
C VAL A 180 -5.54 24.49 6.78
N LEU A 181 -6.62 23.77 7.09
CA LEU A 181 -6.66 22.32 6.98
C LEU A 181 -6.52 21.86 5.52
N GLY A 182 -7.23 22.51 4.60
CA GLY A 182 -7.12 22.22 3.16
C GLY A 182 -5.72 22.44 2.62
N LEU A 183 -5.07 23.56 2.97
CA LEU A 183 -3.69 23.86 2.58
C LEU A 183 -2.72 22.83 3.17
N ALA A 184 -2.90 22.44 4.44
CA ALA A 184 -2.08 21.42 5.08
C ALA A 184 -2.21 20.06 4.37
N THR A 185 -3.43 19.65 4.01
CA THR A 185 -3.68 18.41 3.25
C THR A 185 -3.00 18.45 1.88
N VAL A 186 -3.09 19.58 1.16
CA VAL A 186 -2.43 19.76 -0.15
C VAL A 186 -0.91 19.73 -0.01
N ALA A 187 -0.35 20.46 0.95
CA ALA A 187 1.09 20.47 1.23
C ALA A 187 1.60 19.07 1.60
N PHE A 188 0.89 18.35 2.47
CA PHE A 188 1.24 16.99 2.84
C PHE A 188 1.18 16.03 1.65
N THR A 189 0.17 16.19 0.78
CA THR A 189 0.06 15.41 -0.47
C THR A 189 1.21 15.69 -1.42
N ALA A 190 1.63 16.97 -1.57
CA ALA A 190 2.76 17.34 -2.39
C ALA A 190 4.09 16.76 -1.85
N VAL A 191 4.27 16.74 -0.53
CA VAL A 191 5.42 16.07 0.10
C VAL A 191 5.40 14.58 -0.19
N MET A 192 4.26 13.89 -0.05
CA MET A 192 4.14 12.47 -0.39
C MET A 192 4.45 12.22 -1.88
N ALA A 193 3.98 13.07 -2.78
CA ALA A 193 4.32 12.98 -4.21
C ALA A 193 5.83 13.15 -4.44
N GLY A 194 6.47 14.11 -3.77
CA GLY A 194 7.92 14.30 -3.84
C GLY A 194 8.70 13.08 -3.35
N LEU A 195 8.30 12.49 -2.21
CA LEU A 195 8.91 11.27 -1.68
C LEU A 195 8.69 10.05 -2.60
N HIS A 196 7.54 9.96 -3.26
CA HIS A 196 7.26 8.87 -4.20
C HIS A 196 8.27 8.84 -5.37
N PHE A 197 8.64 10.02 -5.91
CA PHE A 197 9.60 10.13 -7.01
C PHE A 197 11.06 9.99 -6.59
N GLN A 198 11.36 9.83 -5.29
CA GLN A 198 12.72 9.51 -4.83
C GLN A 198 13.09 8.04 -5.03
N ASP A 199 12.14 7.16 -5.38
CA ASP A 199 12.47 5.79 -5.79
C ASP A 199 13.09 5.83 -7.20
N LEU A 200 14.42 5.77 -7.26
CA LEU A 200 15.21 5.86 -8.50
C LEU A 200 15.16 4.58 -9.38
N ARG A 201 14.39 3.56 -8.98
CA ARG A 201 14.32 2.30 -9.73
C ARG A 201 13.58 2.50 -11.05
N GLN A 202 14.28 2.27 -12.17
CA GLN A 202 13.71 2.25 -13.50
C GLN A 202 13.21 0.83 -13.82
N TRP A 203 11.93 0.61 -13.55
CA TRP A 203 11.26 -0.66 -13.83
C TRP A 203 11.34 -1.01 -15.32
N ASN A 204 11.74 -2.25 -15.65
CA ASN A 204 11.97 -2.73 -17.02
C ASN A 204 13.10 -2.01 -17.79
N ALA A 205 14.08 -1.44 -17.10
CA ALA A 205 15.30 -1.00 -17.78
C ALA A 205 15.98 -2.21 -18.45
N GLU A 206 16.46 -2.03 -19.69
CA GLU A 206 17.21 -3.07 -20.43
C GLU A 206 18.53 -3.49 -19.73
N GLY A 207 18.93 -2.74 -18.70
CA GLY A 207 20.17 -2.92 -17.95
C GLY A 207 21.37 -2.31 -18.68
N PRO A 208 22.40 -1.84 -17.95
CA PRO A 208 23.59 -1.31 -18.59
C PRO A 208 24.33 -2.43 -19.33
N ARG A 209 24.77 -2.17 -20.57
CA ARG A 209 25.66 -3.08 -21.33
C ARG A 209 26.93 -3.46 -20.56
N GLU A 210 27.34 -2.60 -19.64
CA GLU A 210 28.50 -2.81 -18.76
C GLU A 210 28.33 -4.01 -17.82
N GLY A 211 27.08 -4.32 -17.43
CA GLY A 211 26.75 -5.50 -16.64
C GLY A 211 27.06 -6.82 -17.36
N GLU A 212 27.08 -6.83 -18.69
CA GLU A 212 27.46 -8.00 -19.49
C GLU A 212 28.88 -8.48 -19.16
N ARG A 213 29.79 -7.58 -18.79
CA ARG A 213 31.20 -7.94 -18.54
C ARG A 213 31.36 -8.95 -17.42
N TYR A 214 30.50 -8.87 -16.40
CA TYR A 214 30.57 -9.82 -15.31
C TYR A 214 29.99 -11.18 -15.70
N PHE A 215 28.87 -11.21 -16.43
CA PHE A 215 28.15 -12.45 -16.74
C PHE A 215 28.66 -13.17 -18.00
N TYR A 216 29.45 -12.50 -18.83
CA TYR A 216 30.08 -13.11 -20.01
C TYR A 216 30.88 -14.38 -19.65
N PRO A 217 30.82 -15.45 -20.46
CA PRO A 217 30.21 -15.61 -21.80
C PRO A 217 28.68 -15.81 -21.87
N SER A 218 27.94 -15.80 -20.75
CA SER A 218 26.47 -15.72 -20.84
C SER A 218 26.06 -14.31 -21.29
N GLU A 219 25.01 -14.20 -22.10
CA GLU A 219 24.43 -12.91 -22.49
C GLU A 219 23.40 -12.38 -21.48
N ALA A 220 23.28 -13.05 -20.32
CA ALA A 220 22.40 -12.64 -19.24
C ALA A 220 22.86 -11.32 -18.60
N ARG A 221 21.89 -10.52 -18.17
CA ARG A 221 22.12 -9.18 -17.60
C ARG A 221 21.23 -8.97 -16.41
N THR A 222 21.70 -8.14 -15.47
CA THR A 222 20.82 -7.58 -14.45
C THR A 222 20.41 -6.16 -14.84
N ALA A 223 19.19 -5.75 -14.51
CA ALA A 223 18.68 -4.42 -14.83
C ALA A 223 19.53 -3.28 -14.21
N SER A 224 20.24 -3.54 -13.11
CA SER A 224 21.13 -2.58 -12.45
C SER A 224 22.60 -2.74 -12.84
N GLY A 225 22.98 -3.84 -13.50
CA GLY A 225 24.37 -4.24 -13.69
C GLY A 225 25.06 -4.81 -12.44
N ASN A 226 24.36 -4.83 -11.28
CA ASN A 226 24.87 -5.38 -10.02
C ASN A 226 24.34 -6.80 -9.78
N PHE A 227 24.89 -7.49 -8.78
CA PHE A 227 24.34 -8.75 -8.28
C PHE A 227 22.95 -8.59 -7.65
N ILE A 228 22.18 -9.67 -7.72
CA ILE A 228 20.90 -9.81 -7.05
C ILE A 228 21.10 -10.69 -5.82
N PRO A 229 20.68 -10.27 -4.62
CA PRO A 229 20.76 -11.10 -3.42
C PRO A 229 20.10 -12.47 -3.64
N ALA A 230 20.81 -13.56 -3.29
CA ALA A 230 20.31 -14.93 -3.50
C ALA A 230 18.93 -15.16 -2.84
N GLN A 231 18.70 -14.58 -1.66
CA GLN A 231 17.43 -14.70 -0.95
C GLN A 231 16.25 -14.13 -1.76
N SER A 232 16.47 -13.06 -2.54
CA SER A 232 15.45 -12.48 -3.42
C SER A 232 15.11 -13.41 -4.59
N LEU A 233 16.03 -14.30 -4.98
CA LEU A 233 15.87 -15.30 -6.05
C LEU A 233 15.46 -16.70 -5.54
N MET A 234 15.37 -16.91 -4.22
CA MET A 234 15.04 -18.20 -3.60
C MET A 234 13.71 -18.17 -2.84
N ALA A 235 12.80 -17.27 -3.22
CA ALA A 235 11.54 -17.06 -2.53
C ALA A 235 10.42 -18.05 -2.95
N ASP A 236 10.73 -19.30 -3.31
CA ASP A 236 9.71 -20.25 -3.81
C ASP A 236 8.66 -20.62 -2.74
N ASP A 237 9.07 -20.73 -1.48
CA ASP A 237 8.17 -20.94 -0.33
C ASP A 237 7.17 -19.79 -0.16
N TYR A 238 7.54 -18.57 -0.56
CA TYR A 238 6.63 -17.43 -0.54
C TYR A 238 5.52 -17.62 -1.57
N CYS A 239 5.87 -18.07 -2.78
CA CYS A 239 4.93 -18.39 -3.86
C CYS A 239 4.02 -19.58 -3.52
N LEU A 240 4.59 -20.65 -2.93
CA LEU A 240 3.88 -21.86 -2.51
C LEU A 240 2.66 -21.58 -1.63
N ARG A 241 2.69 -20.53 -0.81
CA ARG A 241 1.57 -20.18 0.09
C ARG A 241 0.26 -19.88 -0.65
N CYS A 242 0.34 -19.37 -1.88
CA CYS A 242 -0.82 -19.04 -2.70
C CYS A 242 -0.92 -19.85 -4.00
N HIS A 243 0.20 -20.37 -4.52
CA HIS A 243 0.28 -21.06 -5.81
C HIS A 243 0.71 -22.53 -5.65
N GLN A 244 -0.04 -23.26 -4.82
CA GLN A 244 0.31 -24.62 -4.38
C GLN A 244 0.38 -25.62 -5.55
N ASP A 245 -0.57 -25.52 -6.49
CA ASP A 245 -0.62 -26.43 -7.63
C ASP A 245 0.53 -26.19 -8.62
N VAL A 246 0.84 -24.91 -8.88
CA VAL A 246 1.97 -24.53 -9.73
C VAL A 246 3.29 -24.95 -9.09
N TYR A 247 3.44 -24.73 -7.78
CA TYR A 247 4.64 -25.16 -7.04
C TYR A 247 4.83 -26.68 -7.15
N LYS A 248 3.78 -27.49 -6.96
CA LYS A 248 3.87 -28.95 -7.11
C LYS A 248 4.33 -29.35 -8.51
N GLY A 249 3.84 -28.68 -9.54
CA GLY A 249 4.29 -28.91 -10.92
C GLY A 249 5.76 -28.54 -11.11
N TRP A 250 6.17 -27.36 -10.64
CA TRP A 250 7.55 -26.89 -10.70
C TRP A 250 8.51 -27.80 -9.94
N PHE A 251 8.17 -28.20 -8.72
CA PHE A 251 9.00 -29.01 -7.83
C PHE A 251 9.39 -30.36 -8.43
N HIS A 252 8.55 -30.90 -9.32
CA HIS A 252 8.82 -32.15 -10.04
C HIS A 252 9.36 -31.95 -11.47
N SER A 253 9.66 -30.70 -11.86
CA SER A 253 10.04 -30.34 -13.23
C SER A 253 11.55 -30.35 -13.46
N SER A 254 11.95 -30.45 -14.73
CA SER A 254 13.34 -30.26 -15.15
C SER A 254 13.90 -28.87 -14.82
N HIS A 255 13.05 -27.85 -14.63
CA HIS A 255 13.50 -26.53 -14.21
C HIS A 255 13.99 -26.53 -12.75
N HIS A 256 13.29 -27.21 -11.85
CA HIS A 256 13.76 -27.38 -10.47
C HIS A 256 15.04 -28.22 -10.44
N PHE A 257 15.10 -29.29 -11.22
CA PHE A 257 16.27 -30.16 -11.37
C PHE A 257 17.19 -29.74 -12.52
N SER A 258 17.50 -28.45 -12.62
CA SER A 258 18.37 -27.91 -13.70
C SER A 258 19.79 -27.58 -13.25
N SER A 259 20.03 -27.41 -11.95
CA SER A 259 21.32 -26.97 -11.41
C SER A 259 22.16 -28.16 -10.91
N PHE A 260 23.02 -27.96 -9.90
CA PHE A 260 23.91 -29.00 -9.37
C PHE A 260 23.16 -30.18 -8.71
N ASN A 261 21.84 -30.08 -8.56
CA ASN A 261 20.94 -31.19 -8.17
C ASN A 261 20.65 -32.19 -9.30
N ASN A 262 21.19 -32.00 -10.50
CA ASN A 262 21.02 -32.87 -11.66
C ASN A 262 22.34 -33.57 -12.01
N PRO A 263 22.47 -34.91 -11.85
CA PRO A 263 23.76 -35.58 -11.99
C PRO A 263 24.44 -35.45 -13.37
N PRO A 264 23.74 -35.59 -14.51
CA PRO A 264 24.30 -35.26 -15.83
C PRO A 264 24.86 -33.84 -15.95
N TYR A 265 24.12 -32.85 -15.44
CA TYR A 265 24.56 -31.46 -15.48
C TYR A 265 25.77 -31.23 -14.58
N LEU A 266 25.68 -31.72 -13.33
CA LEU A 266 26.75 -31.66 -12.32
C LEU A 266 28.07 -32.18 -12.86
N PHE A 267 28.07 -33.34 -13.52
CA PHE A 267 29.26 -33.89 -14.16
C PHE A 267 29.83 -32.94 -15.22
N SER A 268 28.96 -32.43 -16.10
CA SER A 268 29.35 -31.60 -17.24
C SER A 268 29.91 -30.24 -16.81
N VAL A 269 29.25 -29.58 -15.85
CA VAL A 269 29.69 -28.27 -15.34
C VAL A 269 30.97 -28.39 -14.50
N ARG A 270 31.13 -29.45 -13.71
CA ARG A 270 32.38 -29.71 -12.95
C ARG A 270 33.56 -29.92 -13.88
N GLU A 271 33.41 -30.74 -14.91
CA GLU A 271 34.49 -30.96 -15.88
C GLU A 271 34.80 -29.67 -16.64
N THR A 272 33.78 -28.91 -17.06
CA THR A 272 33.98 -27.60 -17.71
C THR A 272 34.75 -26.63 -16.81
N ARG A 273 34.39 -26.52 -15.53
CA ARG A 273 35.08 -25.69 -14.54
C ARG A 273 36.53 -26.14 -14.35
N LYS A 274 36.78 -27.44 -14.22
CA LYS A 274 38.12 -28.01 -14.06
C LYS A 274 39.02 -27.74 -15.26
N VAL A 275 38.52 -27.97 -16.47
CA VAL A 275 39.27 -27.73 -17.72
C VAL A 275 39.53 -26.24 -17.93
N ALA A 276 38.53 -25.38 -17.70
CA ALA A 276 38.69 -23.93 -17.79
C ALA A 276 39.73 -23.43 -16.79
N LEU A 277 39.68 -23.89 -15.54
CA LEU A 277 40.64 -23.50 -14.52
C LEU A 277 42.08 -23.91 -14.90
N ALA A 278 42.26 -25.11 -15.45
CA ALA A 278 43.57 -25.59 -15.90
C ALA A 278 44.09 -24.82 -17.14
N ARG A 279 43.20 -24.39 -18.04
CA ARG A 279 43.55 -23.71 -19.30
C ARG A 279 43.75 -22.20 -19.12
N ASP A 280 42.84 -21.55 -18.39
CA ASP A 280 42.68 -20.09 -18.35
C ASP A 280 42.98 -19.49 -16.97
N GLY A 281 43.08 -20.32 -15.93
CA GLY A 281 43.28 -19.87 -14.55
C GLY A 281 42.02 -19.39 -13.85
N ASP A 282 40.85 -19.50 -14.48
CA ASP A 282 39.55 -19.19 -13.90
C ASP A 282 38.43 -20.13 -14.41
N VAL A 283 37.25 -20.06 -13.78
CA VAL A 283 36.09 -20.90 -14.13
C VAL A 283 35.07 -20.19 -15.02
N ARG A 284 35.40 -19.01 -15.56
CA ARG A 284 34.41 -18.12 -16.19
C ARG A 284 33.76 -18.73 -17.42
N ALA A 285 34.44 -19.65 -18.12
CA ALA A 285 33.84 -20.40 -19.22
C ALA A 285 32.53 -21.12 -18.82
N ALA A 286 32.40 -21.56 -17.56
CA ALA A 286 31.21 -22.23 -17.05
C ALA A 286 30.00 -21.30 -16.87
N ARG A 287 30.19 -19.97 -16.92
CA ARG A 287 29.07 -19.01 -16.86
C ARG A 287 28.10 -19.16 -18.03
N TRP A 288 28.58 -19.65 -19.18
CA TRP A 288 27.74 -19.99 -20.32
C TRP A 288 26.63 -20.98 -19.93
N CYS A 289 26.94 -21.95 -19.08
CA CYS A 289 25.97 -22.89 -18.51
C CYS A 289 25.09 -22.20 -17.46
N ALA A 290 25.72 -21.42 -16.58
CA ALA A 290 25.09 -20.82 -15.40
C ALA A 290 23.93 -19.88 -15.73
N GLY A 291 24.00 -19.16 -16.85
CA GLY A 291 22.92 -18.26 -17.30
C GLY A 291 21.60 -18.97 -17.57
N CYS A 292 21.63 -20.27 -17.89
CA CYS A 292 20.42 -21.08 -18.10
C CYS A 292 20.11 -21.99 -16.91
N HIS A 293 21.13 -22.59 -16.29
CA HIS A 293 20.96 -23.68 -15.33
C HIS A 293 21.09 -23.25 -13.86
N ASP A 294 21.88 -22.20 -13.58
CA ASP A 294 22.26 -21.83 -12.22
C ASP A 294 21.96 -20.35 -11.89
N PRO A 295 20.77 -19.82 -12.21
CA PRO A 295 20.50 -18.39 -12.10
C PRO A 295 20.74 -17.84 -10.68
N VAL A 296 20.42 -18.61 -9.64
CA VAL A 296 20.58 -18.17 -8.24
C VAL A 296 22.06 -17.96 -7.85
N PRO A 297 22.97 -18.97 -7.89
CA PRO A 297 24.39 -18.73 -7.61
C PRO A 297 25.00 -17.76 -8.62
N PHE A 298 24.52 -17.73 -9.87
CA PHE A 298 25.09 -16.88 -10.92
C PHE A 298 24.83 -15.40 -10.67
N PHE A 299 23.58 -14.99 -10.50
CA PHE A 299 23.23 -13.58 -10.27
C PHE A 299 23.56 -13.08 -8.88
N SER A 300 23.76 -13.96 -7.90
CA SER A 300 24.25 -13.57 -6.56
C SER A 300 25.76 -13.41 -6.47
N GLY A 301 26.50 -13.77 -7.52
CA GLY A 301 27.95 -13.75 -7.56
C GLY A 301 28.62 -14.98 -6.91
N ALA A 302 27.85 -15.85 -6.25
CA ALA A 302 28.39 -17.05 -5.59
C ALA A 302 29.05 -18.03 -6.58
N PHE A 303 28.55 -18.13 -7.82
CA PHE A 303 29.02 -19.10 -8.82
C PHE A 303 30.51 -18.99 -9.16
N ASP A 304 31.05 -17.77 -9.12
CA ASP A 304 32.45 -17.47 -9.41
C ASP A 304 33.32 -17.39 -8.15
N ASP A 305 32.74 -17.54 -6.95
CA ASP A 305 33.51 -17.61 -5.72
C ASP A 305 34.46 -18.82 -5.80
N PRO A 306 35.79 -18.65 -5.64
CA PRO A 306 36.73 -19.76 -5.60
C PRO A 306 36.42 -20.79 -4.51
N LYS A 307 35.62 -20.42 -3.50
CA LYS A 307 35.15 -21.28 -2.41
C LYS A 307 33.72 -21.77 -2.61
N PHE A 308 33.14 -21.58 -3.78
CA PHE A 308 31.78 -22.05 -4.08
C PHE A 308 31.72 -23.58 -3.93
N ASP A 309 30.91 -24.02 -2.98
CA ASP A 309 30.64 -25.43 -2.72
C ASP A 309 29.42 -25.86 -3.53
N ASP A 310 29.63 -26.68 -4.56
CA ASP A 310 28.56 -27.13 -5.44
C ASP A 310 27.71 -28.28 -4.87
N VAL A 311 27.91 -28.62 -3.59
CA VAL A 311 27.13 -29.60 -2.82
C VAL A 311 26.41 -28.92 -1.66
N ASP A 312 27.14 -28.25 -0.77
CA ASP A 312 26.56 -27.77 0.49
C ASP A 312 26.13 -26.29 0.43
N HIS A 313 26.49 -25.55 -0.62
CA HIS A 313 26.08 -24.15 -0.71
C HIS A 313 24.55 -24.03 -0.90
N PRO A 314 23.85 -23.16 -0.14
CA PRO A 314 22.39 -23.06 -0.19
C PRO A 314 21.79 -22.82 -1.58
N THR A 315 22.56 -22.18 -2.47
CA THR A 315 22.12 -21.87 -3.84
C THR A 315 22.44 -22.96 -4.86
N ALA A 316 23.30 -23.94 -4.53
CA ALA A 316 23.79 -24.93 -5.51
C ALA A 316 22.67 -25.83 -6.05
N HIS A 317 21.64 -26.06 -5.25
CA HIS A 317 20.52 -26.94 -5.61
C HIS A 317 19.22 -26.17 -5.91
N ALA A 318 19.29 -24.85 -6.08
CA ALA A 318 18.11 -24.01 -6.29
C ALA A 318 17.41 -24.27 -7.64
N GLY A 319 18.17 -24.64 -8.67
CA GLY A 319 17.64 -24.76 -10.03
C GLY A 319 17.15 -23.41 -10.58
N ILE A 320 16.22 -23.48 -11.51
CA ILE A 320 15.48 -22.32 -12.01
C ILE A 320 14.27 -22.16 -11.08
N THR A 321 14.33 -21.18 -10.19
CA THR A 321 13.27 -20.85 -9.23
C THR A 321 12.09 -20.12 -9.88
N CYS A 322 10.99 -19.97 -9.16
CA CYS A 322 9.84 -19.18 -9.60
C CYS A 322 10.29 -17.74 -9.95
N THR A 323 11.04 -17.13 -9.04
CA THR A 323 11.56 -15.76 -9.20
C THR A 323 12.61 -15.64 -10.31
N ALA A 324 13.44 -16.66 -10.55
CA ALA A 324 14.41 -16.63 -11.66
C ALA A 324 13.72 -16.47 -13.02
N CYS A 325 12.55 -17.10 -13.23
CA CYS A 325 11.77 -16.90 -14.45
C CYS A 325 10.93 -15.62 -14.41
N HIS A 326 10.19 -15.40 -13.32
CA HIS A 326 9.20 -14.31 -13.24
C HIS A 326 9.84 -12.91 -13.06
N ALA A 327 11.14 -12.83 -12.81
CA ALA A 327 11.84 -11.56 -12.72
C ALA A 327 12.56 -11.15 -14.02
N ILE A 328 12.43 -11.96 -15.09
CA ILE A 328 12.93 -11.60 -16.41
C ILE A 328 12.05 -10.51 -17.01
N THR A 329 12.64 -9.35 -17.27
CA THR A 329 11.93 -8.17 -17.78
C THR A 329 12.11 -7.96 -19.28
N HIS A 330 13.17 -8.52 -19.87
CA HIS A 330 13.45 -8.37 -21.30
C HIS A 330 14.15 -9.60 -21.89
N VAL A 331 13.84 -9.93 -23.15
CA VAL A 331 14.57 -10.91 -23.96
C VAL A 331 15.41 -10.13 -24.96
N ASN A 332 16.72 -10.11 -24.74
CA ASN A 332 17.68 -9.33 -25.52
C ASN A 332 17.99 -9.98 -26.88
N SER A 333 17.84 -11.30 -27.01
CA SER A 333 18.10 -12.04 -28.25
C SER A 333 17.45 -13.42 -28.25
N THR A 334 17.14 -13.94 -29.45
CA THR A 334 16.65 -15.31 -29.67
C THR A 334 17.76 -16.30 -30.05
N MET A 335 19.03 -15.87 -30.03
CA MET A 335 20.19 -16.67 -30.45
C MET A 335 20.56 -17.82 -29.49
N GLY A 336 19.95 -17.90 -28.30
CA GLY A 336 20.05 -19.07 -27.41
C GLY A 336 21.28 -19.10 -26.49
N ASN A 337 21.57 -18.00 -25.78
CA ASN A 337 22.67 -17.92 -24.79
C ASN A 337 22.26 -17.15 -23.51
N ALA A 338 21.10 -17.47 -22.95
CA ALA A 338 20.54 -16.75 -21.79
C ALA A 338 20.45 -15.23 -21.99
N ALA A 339 20.20 -14.79 -23.23
CA ALA A 339 20.17 -13.38 -23.61
C ALA A 339 18.89 -12.71 -23.09
N TYR A 340 18.81 -12.52 -21.77
CA TYR A 340 17.69 -11.90 -21.08
C TYR A 340 18.19 -10.94 -20.00
N THR A 341 17.35 -9.99 -19.65
CA THR A 341 17.57 -9.08 -18.52
C THR A 341 16.67 -9.52 -17.37
N ILE A 342 17.26 -9.73 -16.21
CA ILE A 342 16.56 -10.04 -14.95
C ILE A 342 16.66 -8.84 -13.99
N GLU A 343 15.58 -8.56 -13.28
CA GLU A 343 15.53 -7.52 -12.24
C GLU A 343 15.41 -8.16 -10.86
N GLU A 344 15.87 -7.48 -9.80
CA GLU A 344 15.60 -7.96 -8.44
C GLU A 344 14.09 -7.90 -8.16
N PRO A 345 13.42 -9.02 -7.80
CA PRO A 345 12.00 -9.01 -7.52
C PRO A 345 11.66 -8.10 -6.34
N LEU A 346 10.67 -7.23 -6.53
CA LEU A 346 10.16 -6.43 -5.43
C LEU A 346 9.12 -7.21 -4.63
N HIS A 347 9.38 -7.27 -3.33
CA HIS A 347 8.53 -7.97 -2.39
C HIS A 347 7.61 -6.98 -1.66
N TYR A 348 6.43 -7.46 -1.29
CA TYR A 348 5.57 -6.73 -0.37
C TYR A 348 6.28 -6.57 0.98
N PRO A 349 5.98 -5.51 1.76
CA PRO A 349 6.50 -5.37 3.10
C PRO A 349 6.37 -6.66 3.90
N PHE A 350 7.43 -7.02 4.61
CA PHE A 350 7.51 -8.19 5.48
C PHE A 350 7.48 -9.57 4.80
N ALA A 351 7.67 -9.66 3.48
CA ALA A 351 7.64 -10.96 2.76
C ALA A 351 8.62 -12.00 3.33
N LEU A 352 9.79 -11.55 3.79
CA LEU A 352 10.86 -12.40 4.34
C LEU A 352 10.90 -12.40 5.87
N SER A 353 9.90 -11.83 6.55
CA SER A 353 9.88 -11.73 8.01
C SER A 353 9.63 -13.09 8.68
N GLY A 354 10.39 -13.45 9.72
CA GLY A 354 10.08 -14.63 10.56
C GLY A 354 8.91 -14.41 11.52
N ASN A 355 8.46 -13.17 11.72
CA ASN A 355 7.38 -12.85 12.65
C ASN A 355 5.99 -13.13 12.05
N ALA A 356 5.18 -13.95 12.73
CA ALA A 356 3.86 -14.36 12.27
C ALA A 356 2.87 -13.20 12.04
N MET A 357 2.88 -12.17 12.88
CA MET A 357 2.02 -10.99 12.71
C MET A 357 2.43 -10.19 11.47
N LEU A 358 3.73 -9.97 11.25
CA LEU A 358 4.21 -9.26 10.07
C LEU A 358 3.94 -10.06 8.78
N GLN A 359 4.06 -11.38 8.83
CA GLN A 359 3.68 -12.26 7.71
C GLN A 359 2.17 -12.25 7.45
N TRP A 360 1.35 -12.18 8.50
CA TRP A 360 -0.09 -11.98 8.33
C TRP A 360 -0.37 -10.64 7.62
N ILE A 361 0.26 -9.55 8.03
CA ILE A 361 0.14 -8.23 7.37
C ILE A 361 0.57 -8.33 5.90
N ASN A 362 1.68 -8.99 5.61
CA ASN A 362 2.15 -9.22 4.24
C ASN A 362 1.06 -9.90 3.40
N ASN A 363 0.51 -11.02 3.86
CA ASN A 363 -0.54 -11.75 3.15
C ASN A 363 -1.78 -10.87 2.87
N GLN A 364 -2.13 -9.97 3.80
CA GLN A 364 -3.22 -9.02 3.60
C GLN A 364 -2.90 -8.02 2.49
N LEU A 365 -1.68 -7.49 2.41
CA LEU A 365 -1.25 -6.59 1.35
C LEU A 365 -1.28 -7.26 -0.03
N VAL A 366 -0.78 -8.50 -0.10
CA VAL A 366 -0.79 -9.34 -1.31
C VAL A 366 -2.22 -9.53 -1.82
N LYS A 367 -3.17 -9.87 -0.95
CA LYS A 367 -4.58 -10.06 -1.31
C LYS A 367 -5.31 -8.74 -1.63
N ALA A 368 -4.88 -7.64 -1.03
CA ALA A 368 -5.50 -6.33 -1.25
C ALA A 368 -5.14 -5.74 -2.62
N LYS A 369 -3.89 -5.90 -3.08
CA LYS A 369 -3.39 -5.40 -4.37
C LYS A 369 -2.47 -6.42 -5.07
N PRO A 370 -3.02 -7.56 -5.57
CA PRO A 370 -2.22 -8.62 -6.19
C PRO A 370 -1.50 -8.17 -7.48
N ASP A 371 -2.02 -7.14 -8.17
CA ASP A 371 -1.45 -6.65 -9.43
C ASP A 371 0.04 -6.25 -9.33
N PHE A 372 0.55 -5.95 -8.13
CA PHE A 372 1.95 -5.57 -7.95
C PHE A 372 2.95 -6.70 -8.24
N HIS A 373 2.60 -7.97 -8.02
CA HIS A 373 3.47 -9.12 -8.31
C HIS A 373 3.02 -9.92 -9.55
N LYS A 374 2.03 -9.42 -10.30
CA LYS A 374 1.46 -10.13 -11.46
C LYS A 374 2.31 -9.99 -12.73
N LYS A 375 3.27 -9.06 -12.75
CA LYS A 375 4.11 -8.79 -13.91
C LYS A 375 5.33 -9.70 -13.92
#